data_AF-A0A6C0CQ91-F1
#
_entry.id   AF-A0A6C0CQ91-F1
#
_cell.length_a   1.000
_cell.length_b   1.000
_cell.length_c   1.000
_cell.angle_alpha   90.00
_cell.angle_beta   90.00
_cell.angle_gamma   90.00
#
_symmetry.space_group_name_H-M   'P 1'
#
loop_
_entity.id
_entity.type
_entity.pdbx_description
1 polymer ?
#
loop_
_entity_poly.entity_id
_entity_poly.type
_entity_poly.pdbx_seq_one_letter_code
_entity_poly.pdbx_strand_id
1 'polypeptide(L)'
;MGQQQAKREIRISQYNTIREEAFEIFKKKNSDYGDAFADYGSVGVIVRMGDKIRRMSNITSNSITLVEDERLRDTLLDLANYAVMGLMLLDEKSKAESAIEEKVENIVLDHVLPLPTVHKKWITGSNGDEYVLSKHVNDTYSCTCPAYEHGNGKECKHIRAWKRDMKRSEKRITEARAKAEEQERTAKQWEERSWTRWNNNVYTVKKYHDGSMSCTCKHFKYNGTCKHCDHYKNK
;
A
#
# COMPACT_ATOMS: atom_id res chain seq x y z
N MET A 1 0.73 -34.68 13.53
CA MET A 1 0.19 -34.21 12.23
C MET A 1 -1.33 -34.45 12.08
N GLY A 2 -1.89 -35.59 12.52
CA GLY A 2 -3.33 -35.88 12.37
C GLY A 2 -4.31 -34.92 13.07
N GLN A 3 -3.99 -34.39 14.26
CA GLN A 3 -4.88 -33.48 14.99
C GLN A 3 -5.04 -32.09 14.32
N GLN A 4 -4.01 -31.64 13.60
CA GLN A 4 -4.05 -30.36 12.88
C GLN A 4 -4.88 -30.45 11.60
N GLN A 5 -4.84 -31.61 10.95
CA GLN A 5 -5.62 -31.88 9.74
C GLN A 5 -7.12 -32.01 10.04
N ALA A 6 -7.48 -32.75 11.10
CA ALA A 6 -8.87 -32.82 11.57
C ALA A 6 -9.43 -31.44 11.95
N LYS A 7 -8.63 -30.60 12.61
CA LYS A 7 -9.02 -29.22 12.95
C LYS A 7 -9.25 -28.37 11.70
N ARG A 8 -8.45 -28.55 10.64
CA ARG A 8 -8.62 -27.85 9.36
C ARG A 8 -9.91 -28.27 8.65
N GLU A 9 -10.20 -29.57 8.61
CA GLU A 9 -11.42 -30.11 7.99
C GLU A 9 -12.70 -29.61 8.70
N ILE A 10 -12.68 -29.57 10.04
CA ILE A 10 -13.79 -29.00 10.82
C ILE A 10 -14.01 -27.52 10.48
N ARG A 11 -12.94 -26.73 10.34
CA ARG A 11 -13.06 -25.29 10.01
C ARG A 11 -13.61 -25.05 8.61
N ILE A 12 -13.22 -25.87 7.63
CA ILE A 12 -13.75 -25.79 6.26
C ILE A 12 -15.25 -26.12 6.27
N SER A 13 -15.66 -27.16 6.99
CA SER A 13 -17.07 -27.53 7.14
C SER A 13 -17.88 -26.39 7.79
N GLN A 14 -17.40 -25.84 8.91
CA GLN A 14 -18.03 -24.71 9.59
C GLN A 14 -18.19 -23.48 8.66
N TYR A 15 -17.16 -23.18 7.86
CA TYR A 15 -17.23 -22.08 6.90
C TYR A 15 -18.29 -22.31 5.84
N ASN A 16 -18.40 -23.53 5.29
CA ASN A 16 -19.40 -23.86 4.28
C ASN A 16 -20.83 -23.71 4.83
N THR A 17 -21.10 -24.17 6.05
CA THR A 17 -22.40 -23.98 6.70
C THR A 17 -22.75 -22.50 6.86
N ILE A 18 -21.81 -21.68 7.34
CA ILE A 18 -22.02 -20.23 7.51
C ILE A 18 -22.24 -19.55 6.15
N ARG A 19 -21.53 -19.98 5.11
CA ARG A 19 -21.69 -19.45 3.74
C ARG A 19 -23.08 -19.73 3.19
N GLU A 20 -23.58 -20.95 3.36
CA GLU A 20 -24.93 -21.33 2.90
C GLU A 20 -26.00 -20.51 3.62
N GLU A 21 -25.86 -20.33 4.93
CA GLU A 21 -26.77 -19.48 5.71
C GLU A 21 -26.73 -18.02 5.26
N ALA A 22 -25.53 -17.45 5.07
CA ALA A 22 -25.36 -16.09 4.56
C ALA A 22 -26.02 -15.92 3.18
N PHE A 23 -25.89 -16.93 2.31
CA PHE A 23 -26.52 -16.94 0.98
C PHE A 23 -28.05 -16.95 1.05
N GLU A 24 -28.65 -17.76 1.92
CA GLU A 24 -30.11 -17.77 2.09
C GLU A 24 -30.63 -16.44 2.66
N ILE A 25 -29.88 -15.81 3.58
CA ILE A 25 -30.20 -14.47 4.09
C ILE A 25 -30.13 -13.43 2.97
N PHE A 26 -29.09 -13.47 2.14
CA PHE A 26 -28.96 -12.60 0.98
C PHE A 26 -30.14 -12.77 0.03
N LYS A 27 -30.47 -14.01 -0.34
CA LYS A 27 -31.58 -14.33 -1.24
C LYS A 27 -32.92 -13.77 -0.73
N LYS A 28 -33.21 -13.96 0.56
CA LYS A 28 -34.41 -13.41 1.19
C LYS A 28 -34.44 -11.88 1.12
N LYS A 29 -33.36 -11.22 1.55
CA LYS A 29 -33.27 -9.75 1.55
C LYS A 29 -33.30 -9.16 0.13
N ASN A 30 -32.65 -9.81 -0.83
CA ASN A 30 -32.67 -9.38 -2.22
C ASN A 30 -34.07 -9.52 -2.83
N SER A 31 -34.88 -10.49 -2.40
CA SER A 31 -36.28 -10.58 -2.79
C SER A 31 -37.12 -9.42 -2.21
N ASP A 32 -36.79 -8.94 -1.01
CA ASP A 32 -37.53 -7.88 -0.33
C ASP A 32 -37.16 -6.47 -0.83
N TYR A 33 -35.87 -6.23 -1.10
CA TYR A 33 -35.32 -4.89 -1.40
C TYR A 33 -34.77 -4.74 -2.82
N GLY A 34 -34.70 -5.82 -3.60
CA GLY A 34 -34.08 -5.83 -4.92
C GLY A 34 -32.61 -5.40 -4.86
N ASP A 35 -32.15 -4.78 -5.95
CA ASP A 35 -30.77 -4.36 -6.15
C ASP A 35 -30.43 -3.00 -5.49
N ALA A 36 -31.16 -2.61 -4.44
CA ALA A 36 -30.96 -1.33 -3.75
C ALA A 36 -29.55 -1.15 -3.13
N PHE A 37 -28.75 -2.22 -3.07
CA PHE A 37 -27.36 -2.14 -2.62
C PHE A 37 -26.41 -1.64 -3.72
N ALA A 38 -26.81 -1.68 -5.00
CA ALA A 38 -26.02 -1.24 -6.14
C ALA A 38 -26.08 0.28 -6.39
N ASP A 39 -27.12 0.97 -5.90
CA ASP A 39 -27.40 2.39 -6.18
C ASP A 39 -26.20 3.34 -5.98
N TYR A 40 -25.38 3.05 -4.96
CA TYR A 40 -24.19 3.85 -4.61
C TYR A 40 -22.88 3.12 -4.90
N GLY A 41 -22.94 2.00 -5.62
CA GLY A 41 -21.82 1.14 -5.94
C GLY A 41 -21.10 0.58 -4.72
N SER A 42 -19.88 0.07 -4.95
CA SER A 42 -19.04 -0.52 -3.90
C SER A 42 -18.73 0.43 -2.72
N VAL A 43 -18.72 1.75 -2.96
CA VAL A 43 -18.55 2.75 -1.89
C VAL A 43 -19.75 2.78 -0.95
N GLY A 44 -20.97 2.73 -1.49
CA GLY A 44 -22.20 2.66 -0.68
C GLY A 44 -22.23 1.44 0.23
N VAL A 45 -21.80 0.29 -0.29
CA VAL A 45 -21.66 -0.94 0.48
C VAL A 45 -20.71 -0.77 1.67
N ILE A 46 -19.54 -0.17 1.46
CA ILE A 46 -18.56 0.10 2.53
C ILE A 46 -19.13 1.03 3.60
N VAL A 47 -19.85 2.08 3.20
CA VAL A 47 -20.51 3.00 4.16
C VAL A 47 -21.53 2.26 5.02
N ARG A 48 -22.36 1.38 4.41
CA ARG A 48 -23.32 0.55 5.15
C ARG A 48 -22.66 -0.41 6.12
N MET A 49 -21.50 -0.99 5.75
CA MET A 49 -20.68 -1.78 6.69
C MET A 49 -20.23 -0.94 7.88
N GLY A 50 -19.73 0.28 7.63
CA GLY A 50 -19.31 1.22 8.67
C GLY A 50 -20.43 1.59 9.65
N ASP A 51 -21.64 1.86 9.13
CA ASP A 51 -22.80 2.15 9.96
C ASP A 51 -23.19 0.98 10.86
N LYS A 52 -23.11 -0.25 10.32
CA LYS A 52 -23.44 -1.47 11.06
C LYS A 52 -22.41 -1.77 12.16
N ILE A 53 -21.12 -1.59 11.87
CA ILE A 53 -20.02 -1.72 12.85
C ILE A 53 -20.17 -0.68 13.96
N ARG A 54 -20.41 0.59 13.61
CA ARG A 54 -20.62 1.67 14.58
C ARG A 54 -21.80 1.38 15.50
N ARG A 55 -22.91 0.87 14.95
CA ARG A 55 -24.09 0.46 15.72
C ARG A 55 -23.76 -0.67 16.70
N MET A 56 -23.01 -1.68 16.29
CA MET A 56 -22.58 -2.76 17.19
C MET A 56 -21.67 -2.23 18.31
N SER A 57 -20.65 -1.45 17.96
CA SER A 57 -19.71 -0.86 18.92
C SER A 57 -20.41 -0.04 20.00
N ASN A 58 -21.47 0.69 19.64
CA ASN A 58 -22.28 1.46 20.57
C ASN A 58 -23.17 0.59 21.47
N ILE A 59 -23.60 -0.59 21.00
CA ILE A 59 -24.42 -1.53 21.79
C ILE A 59 -23.55 -2.29 22.79
N THR A 60 -22.41 -2.83 22.35
CA THR A 60 -21.48 -3.60 23.21
C THR A 60 -20.90 -2.76 24.36
N SER A 61 -20.82 -1.44 24.18
CA SER A 61 -20.38 -0.53 25.25
C SER A 61 -21.41 -0.34 26.38
N ASN A 62 -22.67 -0.79 26.20
CA ASN A 62 -23.79 -0.55 27.12
C ASN A 62 -24.40 -1.82 27.76
N SER A 63 -23.81 -3.00 27.51
CA SER A 63 -24.03 -4.31 28.17
C SER A 63 -25.48 -4.81 28.42
N ILE A 64 -25.96 -5.74 27.58
CA ILE A 64 -26.93 -6.81 27.93
C ILE A 64 -26.52 -8.14 27.23
N THR A 65 -25.83 -9.00 27.97
CA THR A 65 -24.94 -10.06 27.45
C THR A 65 -25.60 -11.25 26.75
N LEU A 66 -26.92 -11.45 26.86
CA LEU A 66 -27.61 -12.60 26.23
C LEU A 66 -28.20 -12.28 24.85
N VAL A 67 -28.62 -11.03 24.63
CA VAL A 67 -29.18 -10.57 23.34
C VAL A 67 -28.05 -10.09 22.41
N GLU A 68 -26.86 -9.84 22.95
CA GLU A 68 -25.71 -9.35 22.20
C GLU A 68 -25.05 -10.41 21.31
N ASP A 69 -25.00 -11.68 21.72
CA ASP A 69 -24.36 -12.74 20.92
C ASP A 69 -25.14 -13.06 19.63
N GLU A 70 -26.48 -13.11 19.70
CA GLU A 70 -27.35 -13.29 18.53
C GLU A 70 -27.23 -12.08 17.57
N ARG A 71 -27.24 -10.86 18.14
CA ARG A 71 -27.04 -9.61 17.38
C ARG A 71 -25.65 -9.49 16.75
N LEU A 72 -24.61 -9.99 17.43
CA LEU A 72 -23.24 -9.99 16.94
C LEU A 72 -23.12 -10.94 15.76
N ARG A 73 -23.63 -12.17 15.90
CA ARG A 73 -23.64 -13.17 14.84
C ARG A 73 -24.38 -12.68 13.60
N ASP A 74 -25.60 -12.15 13.77
CA ASP A 74 -26.39 -11.60 12.67
C ASP A 74 -25.67 -10.43 11.99
N THR A 75 -24.99 -9.60 12.77
CA THR A 75 -24.22 -8.50 12.19
C THR A 75 -22.99 -8.98 11.44
N LEU A 76 -22.29 -10.01 11.92
CA LEU A 76 -21.17 -10.61 11.21
C LEU A 76 -21.63 -11.28 9.90
N LEU A 77 -22.80 -11.92 9.89
CA LEU A 77 -23.43 -12.44 8.68
C LEU A 77 -23.79 -11.33 7.69
N ASP A 78 -24.37 -10.22 8.19
CA ASP A 78 -24.65 -9.05 7.37
C ASP A 78 -23.36 -8.48 6.76
N LEU A 79 -22.29 -8.35 7.55
CA LEU A 79 -21.00 -7.86 7.07
C LEU A 79 -20.37 -8.79 6.03
N ALA A 80 -20.51 -10.11 6.19
CA ALA A 80 -20.07 -11.09 5.19
C ALA A 80 -20.84 -10.89 3.86
N ASN A 81 -22.16 -10.72 3.93
CA ASN A 81 -22.97 -10.45 2.75
C ASN A 81 -22.65 -9.10 2.10
N TYR A 82 -22.41 -8.03 2.88
CA TYR A 82 -21.96 -6.76 2.35
C TYR A 82 -20.60 -6.89 1.64
N ALA A 83 -19.66 -7.65 2.19
CA ALA A 83 -18.39 -7.90 1.50
C ALA A 83 -18.59 -8.62 0.16
N VAL A 84 -19.45 -9.64 0.12
CA VAL A 84 -19.78 -10.36 -1.14
C VAL A 84 -20.48 -9.45 -2.14
N MET A 85 -21.47 -8.65 -1.73
CA MET A 85 -22.14 -7.69 -2.60
C MET A 85 -21.17 -6.62 -3.13
N GLY A 86 -20.24 -6.14 -2.30
CA GLY A 86 -19.19 -5.22 -2.72
C GLY A 86 -18.29 -5.83 -3.80
N LEU A 87 -17.94 -7.11 -3.66
CA LEU A 87 -17.18 -7.85 -4.67
C LEU A 87 -18.00 -8.05 -5.95
N MET A 88 -19.29 -8.37 -5.87
CA MET A 88 -20.17 -8.46 -7.04
C MET A 88 -20.14 -7.16 -7.86
N LEU A 89 -20.26 -6.01 -7.19
CA LEU A 89 -20.21 -4.70 -7.85
C LEU A 89 -18.83 -4.36 -8.44
N LEU A 90 -17.74 -4.84 -7.82
CA LEU A 90 -16.39 -4.67 -8.35
C LEU A 90 -16.14 -5.58 -9.57
N ASP A 91 -16.65 -6.81 -9.54
CA ASP A 91 -16.55 -7.76 -10.64
C ASP A 91 -17.45 -7.35 -11.83
N GLU A 92 -18.59 -6.71 -11.55
CA GLU A 92 -19.42 -6.08 -12.58
C GLU A 92 -18.74 -4.87 -13.19
N LYS A 93 -18.11 -4.02 -12.37
CA LYS A 93 -17.29 -2.91 -12.88
C LYS A 93 -16.13 -3.42 -13.72
N SER A 94 -15.40 -4.45 -13.30
CA SER A 94 -14.29 -4.99 -14.10
C SER A 94 -14.77 -5.65 -15.40
N LYS A 95 -15.96 -6.28 -15.41
CA LYS A 95 -16.59 -6.79 -16.64
C LYS A 95 -17.11 -5.68 -17.55
N ALA A 96 -17.69 -4.64 -16.99
CA ALA A 96 -18.11 -3.45 -17.73
C ALA A 96 -16.89 -2.70 -18.27
N GLU A 97 -15.83 -2.54 -17.47
CA GLU A 97 -14.55 -1.93 -17.82
C GLU A 97 -13.81 -2.75 -18.86
N SER A 98 -13.82 -4.10 -18.81
CA SER A 98 -13.21 -4.93 -19.87
C SER A 98 -14.03 -4.93 -21.16
N ALA A 99 -15.37 -4.93 -21.08
CA ALA A 99 -16.23 -4.75 -22.26
C ALA A 99 -16.16 -3.32 -22.84
N ILE A 100 -15.87 -2.33 -21.99
CA ILE A 100 -15.56 -0.96 -22.39
C ILE A 100 -14.15 -0.92 -22.96
N GLU A 101 -13.12 -1.52 -22.38
CA GLU A 101 -11.75 -1.58 -22.88
C GLU A 101 -11.72 -2.23 -24.27
N GLU A 102 -12.46 -3.32 -24.50
CA GLU A 102 -12.57 -3.95 -25.82
C GLU A 102 -13.30 -3.04 -26.84
N LYS A 103 -14.31 -2.28 -26.41
CA LYS A 103 -14.97 -1.26 -27.27
C LYS A 103 -14.15 0.01 -27.44
N VAL A 104 -13.38 0.40 -26.44
CA VAL A 104 -12.55 1.60 -26.36
C VAL A 104 -11.28 1.38 -27.16
N GLU A 105 -10.69 0.19 -27.19
CA GLU A 105 -9.61 -0.15 -28.11
C GLU A 105 -10.07 -0.03 -29.59
N ASN A 106 -11.36 -0.27 -29.85
CA ASN A 106 -11.98 -0.05 -31.17
C ASN A 106 -12.42 1.41 -31.42
N ILE A 107 -12.57 2.26 -30.39
CA ILE A 107 -13.01 3.67 -30.49
C ILE A 107 -11.84 4.67 -30.36
N VAL A 108 -10.77 4.33 -29.64
CA VAL A 108 -9.61 5.19 -29.31
C VAL A 108 -8.69 5.45 -30.53
N LEU A 109 -9.09 4.98 -31.71
CA LEU A 109 -8.57 5.53 -32.96
C LEU A 109 -8.99 7.00 -33.21
N ASP A 110 -9.98 7.57 -32.51
CA ASP A 110 -10.54 8.88 -32.93
C ASP A 110 -10.59 10.05 -31.92
N HIS A 111 -10.40 9.90 -30.59
CA HIS A 111 -10.36 11.09 -29.71
C HIS A 111 -9.57 10.93 -28.38
N VAL A 112 -8.63 11.87 -28.13
CA VAL A 112 -7.62 11.85 -27.05
C VAL A 112 -8.05 12.68 -25.81
N LEU A 113 -8.04 12.08 -24.61
CA LEU A 113 -8.05 12.78 -23.29
C LEU A 113 -6.83 12.35 -22.45
N PRO A 114 -6.23 13.25 -21.62
CA PRO A 114 -4.85 13.15 -21.17
C PRO A 114 -4.63 12.17 -20.01
N LEU A 115 -3.49 11.48 -20.06
CA LEU A 115 -3.10 10.36 -19.21
C LEU A 115 -2.80 10.76 -17.74
N PRO A 116 -2.94 9.83 -16.78
CA PRO A 116 -2.65 10.08 -15.36
C PRO A 116 -1.17 10.44 -15.11
N THR A 117 -0.95 11.44 -14.25
CA THR A 117 0.37 12.00 -13.88
C THR A 117 0.98 11.34 -12.63
N VAL A 118 2.19 10.80 -12.74
CA VAL A 118 3.01 10.14 -11.70
C VAL A 118 3.85 11.12 -10.86
N HIS A 119 4.44 12.15 -11.48
CA HIS A 119 5.28 13.13 -10.76
C HIS A 119 5.00 14.55 -11.21
N LYS A 120 4.99 15.50 -10.27
CA LYS A 120 4.85 16.94 -10.53
C LYS A 120 6.02 17.74 -9.98
N LYS A 121 6.52 18.71 -10.74
CA LYS A 121 7.59 19.64 -10.34
C LYS A 121 7.24 21.06 -10.76
N TRP A 122 7.28 21.98 -9.80
CA TRP A 122 7.14 23.42 -10.04
C TRP A 122 8.51 24.00 -10.41
N ILE A 123 8.52 24.90 -11.39
CA ILE A 123 9.72 25.65 -11.79
C ILE A 123 9.37 27.11 -12.04
N THR A 124 10.37 27.97 -11.89
CA THR A 124 10.28 29.38 -12.26
C THR A 124 11.02 29.60 -13.59
N GLY A 125 10.35 30.24 -14.53
CA GLY A 125 10.87 30.62 -15.83
C GLY A 125 11.84 31.78 -15.77
N SER A 126 12.50 32.02 -16.90
CA SER A 126 13.51 33.10 -17.05
C SER A 126 12.95 34.50 -16.78
N ASN A 127 11.63 34.68 -16.94
CA ASN A 127 10.92 35.94 -16.75
C ASN A 127 10.17 36.03 -15.40
N GLY A 128 10.35 35.04 -14.51
CA GLY A 128 9.65 34.96 -13.22
C GLY A 128 8.33 34.19 -13.24
N ASP A 129 7.84 33.75 -14.41
CA ASP A 129 6.61 32.95 -14.52
C ASP A 129 6.75 31.56 -13.90
N GLU A 130 5.71 31.03 -13.27
CA GLU A 130 5.72 29.66 -12.73
C GLU A 130 5.14 28.65 -13.72
N TYR A 131 5.80 27.50 -13.87
CA TYR A 131 5.33 26.40 -14.70
C TYR A 131 5.32 25.07 -13.94
N VAL A 132 4.40 24.18 -14.30
CA VAL A 132 4.29 22.83 -13.77
C VAL A 132 4.79 21.84 -14.83
N LEU A 133 5.71 20.96 -14.43
CA LEU A 133 6.10 19.79 -15.21
C LEU A 133 5.45 18.55 -14.61
N SER A 134 4.96 17.67 -15.47
CA SER A 134 4.19 16.48 -15.12
C SER A 134 4.73 15.26 -15.87
N LYS A 135 5.17 14.21 -15.17
CA LYS A 135 5.51 12.90 -15.75
C LYS A 135 4.28 12.01 -15.64
N HIS A 136 3.86 11.36 -16.72
CA HIS A 136 2.70 10.47 -16.78
C HIS A 136 3.07 9.00 -16.65
N VAL A 137 2.06 8.15 -16.46
CA VAL A 137 2.24 6.70 -16.21
C VAL A 137 2.91 5.99 -17.38
N ASN A 138 2.62 6.40 -18.61
CA ASN A 138 3.21 5.83 -19.83
C ASN A 138 4.60 6.41 -20.19
N ASP A 139 5.33 6.93 -19.22
CA ASP A 139 6.62 7.63 -19.41
C ASP A 139 6.57 8.85 -20.34
N THR A 140 5.39 9.42 -20.60
CA THR A 140 5.27 10.73 -21.27
C THR A 140 5.44 11.88 -20.28
N TYR A 141 5.78 13.06 -20.81
CA TYR A 141 6.03 14.26 -20.02
C TYR A 141 5.23 15.42 -20.61
N SER A 142 4.65 16.24 -19.73
CA SER A 142 3.95 17.47 -20.10
C SER A 142 4.45 18.65 -19.28
N CYS A 143 4.29 19.85 -19.82
CA CYS A 143 4.69 21.08 -19.16
C CYS A 143 3.71 22.21 -19.51
N THR A 144 3.35 23.04 -18.54
CA THR A 144 2.40 24.16 -18.73
C THR A 144 3.06 25.42 -19.30
N CYS A 145 4.25 25.32 -19.91
CA CYS A 145 4.94 26.49 -20.46
C CYS A 145 4.49 26.77 -21.92
N PRO A 146 4.46 28.04 -22.36
CA PRO A 146 4.05 28.41 -23.72
C PRO A 146 4.82 27.68 -24.83
N ALA A 147 6.13 27.47 -24.61
CA ALA A 147 6.98 26.75 -25.56
C ALA A 147 6.58 25.27 -25.76
N TYR A 148 5.92 24.65 -24.77
CA TYR A 148 5.42 23.28 -24.87
C TYR A 148 4.10 23.23 -25.68
N GLU A 149 3.22 24.20 -25.46
CA GLU A 149 1.96 24.36 -26.20
C GLU A 149 2.21 24.68 -27.68
N HIS A 150 3.06 25.66 -27.97
CA HIS A 150 3.42 26.01 -29.35
C HIS A 150 4.17 24.89 -30.09
N GLY A 151 4.79 23.97 -29.35
CA GLY A 151 5.51 22.81 -29.90
C GLY A 151 4.62 21.60 -30.20
N ASN A 152 3.29 21.71 -30.12
CA ASN A 152 2.34 20.60 -30.22
C ASN A 152 2.71 19.42 -29.29
N GLY A 153 3.17 19.71 -28.07
CA GLY A 153 3.49 18.70 -27.06
C GLY A 153 4.77 17.89 -27.31
N LYS A 154 5.60 18.24 -28.29
CA LYS A 154 6.76 17.41 -28.69
C LYS A 154 7.93 17.45 -27.69
N GLU A 155 8.30 18.63 -27.17
CA GLU A 155 9.21 18.78 -26.01
C GLU A 155 9.56 20.25 -25.77
N CYS A 156 9.72 20.67 -24.51
CA CYS A 156 10.26 21.99 -24.16
C CYS A 156 11.63 21.87 -23.47
N LYS A 157 12.36 23.01 -23.35
CA LYS A 157 13.64 23.07 -22.64
C LYS A 157 13.56 22.56 -21.20
N HIS A 158 12.42 22.77 -20.54
CA HIS A 158 12.18 22.34 -19.16
C HIS A 158 12.07 20.81 -19.05
N ILE A 159 11.31 20.16 -19.93
CA ILE A 159 11.17 18.70 -19.97
C ILE A 159 12.52 18.04 -20.27
N ARG A 160 13.28 18.55 -21.23
CA ARG A 160 14.62 18.03 -21.57
C ARG A 160 15.58 18.12 -20.39
N ALA A 161 15.57 19.25 -19.67
CA ALA A 161 16.37 19.42 -18.45
C ALA A 161 15.93 18.44 -17.37
N TRP A 162 14.62 18.30 -17.15
CA TRP A 162 14.08 17.43 -16.11
C TRP A 162 14.36 15.94 -16.38
N LYS A 163 14.26 15.48 -17.63
CA LYS A 163 14.66 14.11 -18.01
C LYS A 163 16.13 13.83 -17.69
N ARG A 164 17.04 14.79 -17.96
CA ARG A 164 18.46 14.66 -17.62
C ARG A 164 18.68 14.60 -16.11
N ASP A 165 17.99 15.46 -15.35
CA ASP A 165 18.08 15.48 -13.88
C ASP A 165 17.58 14.17 -13.27
N MET A 166 16.48 13.62 -13.78
CA MET A 166 15.93 12.33 -13.36
C MET A 166 16.93 11.20 -13.62
N LYS A 167 17.45 11.11 -14.85
CA LYS A 167 18.47 10.10 -15.21
C LYS A 167 19.74 10.23 -14.35
N ARG A 168 20.17 11.45 -14.05
CA ARG A 168 21.31 11.70 -13.15
C ARG A 168 21.00 11.28 -11.72
N SER A 169 19.78 11.50 -11.25
CA SER A 169 19.34 11.12 -9.91
C SER A 169 19.25 9.60 -9.76
N GLU A 170 18.65 8.92 -10.74
CA GLU A 170 18.60 7.45 -10.80
C GLU A 170 20.00 6.83 -10.80
N LYS A 171 20.92 7.39 -11.59
CA LYS A 171 22.33 6.96 -11.60
C LYS A 171 22.98 7.14 -10.23
N ARG A 172 22.82 8.31 -9.58
CA ARG A 172 23.35 8.57 -8.22
C ARG A 172 22.78 7.61 -7.17
N ILE A 173 21.48 7.30 -7.24
CA ILE A 173 20.84 6.35 -6.31
C ILE A 173 21.40 4.94 -6.53
N THR A 174 21.55 4.52 -7.78
CA THR A 174 22.11 3.20 -8.14
C THR A 174 23.57 3.08 -7.67
N GLU A 175 24.39 4.10 -7.93
CA GLU A 175 25.77 4.16 -7.47
C GLU A 175 25.87 4.17 -5.93
N ALA A 176 25.00 4.92 -5.24
CA ALA A 176 24.96 4.95 -3.78
C ALA A 176 24.55 3.59 -3.19
N ARG A 177 23.58 2.90 -3.81
CA ARG A 177 23.18 1.54 -3.41
C ARG A 177 24.32 0.54 -3.59
N ALA A 178 24.97 0.55 -4.75
CA ALA A 178 26.13 -0.32 -5.02
C ALA A 178 27.28 -0.05 -4.03
N LYS A 179 27.55 1.22 -3.71
CA LYS A 179 28.56 1.58 -2.70
C LYS A 179 28.18 1.09 -1.30
N ALA A 180 26.91 1.23 -0.90
CA ALA A 180 26.44 0.74 0.39
C ALA A 180 26.51 -0.79 0.49
N GLU A 181 26.17 -1.50 -0.59
CA GLU A 181 26.29 -2.95 -0.68
C GLU A 181 27.77 -3.42 -0.58
N GLU A 182 28.68 -2.73 -1.26
CA GLU A 182 30.12 -2.99 -1.15
C GLU A 182 30.64 -2.74 0.27
N GLN A 183 30.22 -1.65 0.90
CA GLN A 183 30.58 -1.33 2.29
C GLN A 183 30.07 -2.40 3.25
N GLU A 184 28.86 -2.90 3.04
CA GLU A 184 28.28 -3.98 3.85
C GLU A 184 29.04 -5.30 3.65
N ARG A 185 29.42 -5.64 2.42
CA ARG A 185 30.20 -6.85 2.10
C ARG A 185 31.59 -6.85 2.72
N THR A 186 32.24 -5.69 2.74
CA THR A 186 33.61 -5.52 3.24
C THR A 186 33.69 -5.14 4.73
N ALA A 187 32.54 -4.94 5.39
CA ALA A 187 32.49 -4.58 6.79
C ALA A 187 33.07 -5.68 7.68
N LYS A 188 33.95 -5.29 8.60
CA LYS A 188 34.37 -6.19 9.68
C LYS A 188 33.25 -6.29 10.70
N GLN A 189 32.87 -7.50 11.07
CA GLN A 189 31.82 -7.76 12.05
C GLN A 189 32.38 -8.49 13.27
N TRP A 190 31.98 -8.04 14.45
CA TRP A 190 32.27 -8.70 15.72
C TRP A 190 30.99 -8.91 16.52
N GLU A 191 30.98 -9.97 17.33
CA GLU A 191 29.95 -10.23 18.32
C GLU A 191 30.51 -9.98 19.71
N GLU A 192 29.91 -9.04 20.44
CA GLU A 192 30.28 -8.70 21.80
C GLU A 192 29.20 -9.25 22.75
N ARG A 193 29.60 -10.02 23.75
CA ARG A 193 28.66 -10.57 24.75
C ARG A 193 28.75 -9.76 26.02
N SER A 194 27.62 -9.19 26.44
CA SER A 194 27.54 -8.55 27.75
C SER A 194 27.00 -9.55 28.77
N TRP A 195 27.89 -10.05 29.63
CA TRP A 195 27.55 -10.94 30.72
C TRP A 195 27.14 -10.12 31.95
N THR A 196 25.86 -10.19 32.31
CA THR A 196 25.38 -9.72 33.61
C THR A 196 24.70 -10.87 34.33
N ARG A 197 24.58 -10.79 35.67
CA ARG A 197 23.96 -11.83 36.51
C ARG A 197 22.53 -12.24 36.09
N TRP A 198 21.88 -11.46 35.22
CA TRP A 198 20.49 -11.64 34.78
C TRP A 198 20.29 -11.55 33.26
N ASN A 199 21.35 -11.40 32.45
CA ASN A 199 21.21 -11.28 31.01
C ASN A 199 22.49 -11.67 30.25
N ASN A 200 22.31 -12.39 29.15
CA ASN A 200 23.35 -12.78 28.20
C ASN A 200 23.03 -12.21 26.81
N ASN A 201 23.08 -10.88 26.68
CA ASN A 201 22.80 -10.22 25.41
C ASN A 201 24.03 -10.27 24.51
N VAL A 202 23.84 -10.66 23.25
CA VAL A 202 24.84 -10.59 22.18
C VAL A 202 24.57 -9.35 21.34
N TYR A 203 25.58 -8.50 21.18
CA TYR A 203 25.51 -7.31 20.33
C TYR A 203 26.43 -7.48 19.12
N THR A 204 25.93 -7.13 17.95
CA THR A 204 26.71 -7.14 16.71
C THR A 204 27.27 -5.74 16.50
N VAL A 205 28.58 -5.64 16.36
CA VAL A 205 29.30 -4.41 16.00
C VAL A 205 29.85 -4.59 14.59
N LYS A 206 29.52 -3.68 13.68
CA LYS A 206 30.10 -3.64 12.34
C LYS A 206 30.95 -2.39 12.20
N LYS A 207 32.11 -2.52 11.56
CA LYS A 207 32.97 -1.41 11.14
C LYS A 207 33.13 -1.45 9.63
N TYR A 208 32.72 -0.37 9.01
CA TYR A 208 32.78 -0.18 7.57
C TYR A 208 34.16 0.35 7.14
N HIS A 209 34.50 0.18 5.87
CA HIS A 209 35.80 0.61 5.33
C HIS A 209 36.04 2.14 5.45
N ASP A 210 34.98 2.93 5.46
CA ASP A 210 35.07 4.39 5.66
C ASP A 210 35.27 4.80 7.14
N GLY A 211 35.43 3.84 8.04
CA GLY A 211 35.61 4.07 9.47
C GLY A 211 34.30 4.28 10.25
N SER A 212 33.15 4.34 9.56
CA SER A 212 31.85 4.36 10.23
C SER A 212 31.60 3.03 10.95
N MET A 213 30.84 3.09 12.03
CA MET A 213 30.49 1.91 12.82
C MET A 213 28.99 1.82 13.02
N SER A 214 28.47 0.60 13.14
CA SER A 214 27.09 0.34 13.56
C SER A 214 27.06 -0.69 14.68
N CYS A 215 26.11 -0.55 15.62
CA CYS A 215 25.92 -1.52 16.70
C CYS A 215 24.44 -1.77 16.98
N THR A 216 24.07 -3.03 17.21
CA THR A 216 22.69 -3.43 17.53
C THR A 216 22.25 -3.08 18.96
N CYS A 217 23.13 -2.49 19.79
CA CYS A 217 22.77 -2.11 21.15
C CYS A 217 21.86 -0.88 21.19
N LYS A 218 21.00 -0.81 22.23
CA LYS A 218 20.07 0.32 22.41
C LYS A 218 20.80 1.67 22.52
N HIS A 219 21.96 1.70 23.17
CA HIS A 219 22.71 2.95 23.37
C HIS A 219 23.18 3.57 22.04
N PHE A 220 23.65 2.74 21.10
CA PHE A 220 24.04 3.19 19.77
C PHE A 220 22.83 3.72 18.97
N LYS A 221 21.66 3.07 19.10
CA LYS A 221 20.41 3.53 18.46
C LYS A 221 20.00 4.94 18.90
N TYR A 222 20.22 5.31 20.17
CA TYR A 222 19.83 6.63 20.68
C TYR A 222 20.91 7.70 20.50
N ASN A 223 22.19 7.34 20.64
CA ASN A 223 23.29 8.31 20.75
C ASN A 223 24.27 8.28 19.58
N GLY A 224 24.14 7.34 18.62
CA GLY A 224 25.08 7.15 17.51
C GLY A 224 26.48 6.68 17.92
N THR A 225 26.72 6.43 19.21
CA THR A 225 27.99 5.96 19.79
C THR A 225 27.71 4.95 20.90
N CYS A 226 28.65 4.03 21.18
CA CYS A 226 28.53 3.11 22.31
C CYS A 226 29.89 2.50 22.72
N LYS A 227 29.97 2.00 23.96
CA LYS A 227 31.18 1.35 24.49
C LYS A 227 31.64 0.14 23.66
N HIS A 228 30.70 -0.60 23.05
CA HIS A 228 31.05 -1.72 22.17
C HIS A 228 31.78 -1.22 20.92
N CYS A 229 31.30 -0.14 20.30
CA CYS A 229 31.98 0.50 19.18
C CYS A 229 33.38 1.01 19.59
N ASP A 230 33.51 1.66 20.75
CA ASP A 230 34.81 2.16 21.23
C ASP A 230 35.85 1.06 21.41
N HIS A 231 35.44 -0.12 21.87
CA HIS A 231 36.32 -1.30 22.01
C HIS A 231 36.93 -1.76 20.68
N TYR A 232 36.17 -1.65 19.58
CA TYR A 232 36.60 -2.07 18.23
C TYR A 232 37.07 -0.91 17.34
N LYS A 233 37.07 0.33 17.85
CA LYS A 233 37.43 1.53 17.09
C LYS A 233 38.82 1.43 16.45
N ASN A 234 39.78 0.83 17.16
CA ASN A 234 41.19 0.70 16.75
C ASN A 234 41.56 -0.69 16.17
N LYS A 235 40.59 -1.59 15.97
CA LYS A 235 40.78 -2.94 15.36
C LYS A 235 40.37 -2.93 13.87
#